data_AF-A0A816ARP8-F1
#
_entry.id   AF-A0A816ARP8-F1
#
_cell.length_a   1.000
_cell.length_b   1.000
_cell.length_c   1.000
_cell.angle_alpha   90.00
_cell.angle_beta   90.00
_cell.angle_gamma   90.00
#
_symmetry.space_group_name_H-M   'P 1'
#
loop_
_entity.id
_entity.type
_entity.pdbx_description
1 polymer ?
#
loop_
_entity_poly.entity_id
_entity_poly.type
_entity_poly.pdbx_seq_one_letter_code
_entity_poly.pdbx_strand_id
1 'polypeptide(L)'
;MTTILYLFNCILIFFFTIGLISSSSTQQRIYCVIKTFGKNLATRASTIHHTWAHRCDKHIFLTATNLTKWNNISLPILNLYDVSDNYIELSIKVFDALNLIIQQSQPYDFDWLFITDDDTYVIIEHLRQLLYYSIKPLAFGHLFVPKNGAPSHLSGGAGYAINTIALQRMLPNLQTSCPQWYVPGMEDVYISRCLQHLNVSLNGAIDGYHHQFYPLEFLNMYKMDIPKWFSDYNTLKSYQGFNCCSSQSITFHYMTREWMNFIEWARYLHDNE
;
A
#
# COMPACT_ATOMS: atom_id res chain seq x y z
N MET A 1 -57.84 -6.48 51.19
CA MET A 1 -56.38 -6.46 51.33
C MET A 1 -55.79 -7.04 50.05
N THR A 2 -55.47 -6.20 49.07
CA THR A 2 -54.16 -5.57 48.86
C THR A 2 -53.06 -6.54 48.41
N THR A 3 -52.67 -6.31 47.15
CA THR A 3 -51.30 -6.33 46.61
C THR A 3 -50.63 -7.67 46.30
N ILE A 4 -50.08 -7.72 45.08
CA ILE A 4 -49.06 -8.62 44.51
C ILE A 4 -49.64 -9.68 43.57
N LEU A 5 -50.16 -9.21 42.43
CA LEU A 5 -50.35 -10.05 41.24
C LEU A 5 -50.13 -9.24 39.95
N TYR A 6 -49.04 -8.48 39.91
CA TYR A 6 -48.56 -7.81 38.70
C TYR A 6 -47.04 -7.76 38.74
N LEU A 7 -46.36 -8.83 38.32
CA LEU A 7 -44.94 -8.81 37.93
C LEU A 7 -44.50 -10.11 37.23
N PHE A 8 -45.41 -10.78 36.52
CA PHE A 8 -45.09 -11.92 35.65
C PHE A 8 -45.73 -11.69 34.27
N ASN A 9 -45.33 -10.63 33.57
CA ASN A 9 -45.58 -10.47 32.13
C ASN A 9 -44.84 -9.27 31.51
N CYS A 10 -43.52 -9.15 31.72
CA CYS A 10 -42.75 -8.13 31.01
C CYS A 10 -41.27 -8.49 30.73
N ILE A 11 -40.94 -9.78 30.60
CA ILE A 11 -39.59 -10.20 30.18
C ILE A 11 -39.70 -11.24 29.06
N LEU A 12 -40.45 -10.90 28.00
CA LEU A 12 -40.56 -11.75 26.81
C LEU A 12 -40.38 -10.98 25.49
N ILE A 13 -39.99 -9.71 25.53
CA ILE A 13 -39.64 -8.95 24.32
C ILE A 13 -38.43 -8.08 24.61
N PHE A 14 -37.27 -8.72 24.80
CA PHE A 14 -35.97 -8.10 24.59
C PHE A 14 -34.99 -9.16 24.09
N PHE A 15 -35.39 -9.91 23.05
CA PHE A 15 -34.42 -10.46 22.11
C PHE A 15 -33.91 -9.29 21.23
N PHE A 16 -33.26 -8.31 21.88
CA PHE A 16 -32.30 -7.48 21.17
C PHE A 16 -31.13 -8.40 20.85
N THR A 17 -31.05 -8.71 19.56
CA THR A 17 -29.81 -8.87 18.79
C THR A 17 -28.56 -8.39 19.53
N ILE A 18 -28.04 -9.19 20.44
CA ILE A 18 -26.59 -9.28 20.62
C ILE A 18 -26.19 -10.41 19.70
N GLY A 19 -26.30 -10.12 18.40
CA GLY A 19 -25.40 -10.74 17.46
C GLY A 19 -24.02 -10.37 17.95
N LEU A 20 -23.38 -11.31 18.65
CA LEU A 20 -21.94 -11.43 18.59
C LEU A 20 -21.65 -11.56 17.10
N ILE A 21 -21.47 -10.43 16.42
CA ILE A 21 -20.64 -10.36 15.24
C ILE A 21 -19.27 -10.66 15.80
N SER A 22 -18.97 -11.96 15.97
CA SER A 22 -17.62 -12.42 15.83
C SER A 22 -17.25 -12.09 14.39
N SER A 23 -16.80 -10.86 14.19
CA SER A 23 -15.79 -10.57 13.19
C SER A 23 -14.63 -11.48 13.56
N SER A 24 -14.69 -12.73 13.10
CA SER A 24 -13.49 -13.51 12.85
C SER A 24 -12.69 -12.65 11.88
N SER A 25 -11.84 -11.76 12.41
CA SER A 25 -11.01 -10.89 11.60
C SER A 25 -9.96 -11.79 11.00
N THR A 26 -10.31 -12.49 9.92
CA THR A 26 -9.34 -13.21 9.12
C THR A 26 -8.31 -12.18 8.70
N GLN A 27 -7.08 -12.41 9.17
CA GLN A 27 -5.93 -11.59 8.87
C GLN A 27 -5.89 -11.32 7.36
N GLN A 28 -5.90 -10.05 6.97
CA GLN A 28 -5.95 -9.67 5.55
C GLN A 28 -4.69 -10.16 4.85
N ARG A 29 -4.81 -10.79 3.68
CA ARG A 29 -3.68 -11.28 2.89
C ARG A 29 -3.18 -10.21 1.94
N ILE A 30 -1.88 -9.96 1.96
CA ILE A 30 -1.23 -8.86 1.26
C ILE A 30 -0.31 -9.43 0.19
N TYR A 31 -0.59 -9.07 -1.06
CA TYR A 31 0.30 -9.33 -2.19
C TYR A 31 1.09 -8.05 -2.50
N CYS A 32 2.39 -8.07 -2.21
CA CYS A 32 3.31 -6.97 -2.47
C CYS A 32 3.89 -7.02 -3.89
N VAL A 33 3.85 -5.89 -4.60
CA VAL A 33 4.41 -5.68 -5.93
C VAL A 33 5.46 -4.58 -5.83
N ILE A 34 6.72 -4.94 -5.97
CA ILE A 34 7.85 -4.02 -5.84
C ILE A 34 8.34 -3.65 -7.22
N LYS A 35 8.17 -2.39 -7.61
CA LYS A 35 8.63 -1.85 -8.89
C LYS A 35 10.15 -1.70 -8.85
N THR A 36 10.86 -2.34 -9.78
CA THR A 36 12.33 -2.33 -9.84
C THR A 36 12.82 -2.31 -11.29
N PHE A 37 14.10 -2.00 -11.46
CA PHE A 37 14.82 -2.11 -12.74
C PHE A 37 15.88 -3.21 -12.64
N GLY A 38 16.31 -3.79 -13.77
CA GLY A 38 17.24 -4.92 -13.77
C GLY A 38 18.54 -4.67 -13.01
N LYS A 39 19.11 -3.45 -13.12
CA LYS A 39 20.31 -3.04 -12.38
C LYS A 39 20.18 -3.08 -10.85
N ASN A 40 18.95 -3.03 -10.34
CA ASN A 40 18.64 -3.03 -8.91
C ASN A 40 18.32 -4.44 -8.39
N LEU A 41 18.20 -5.45 -9.26
CA LEU A 41 17.84 -6.81 -8.86
C LEU A 41 18.84 -7.43 -7.86
N ALA A 42 20.13 -7.36 -8.18
CA ALA A 42 21.19 -7.90 -7.33
C ALA A 42 21.44 -7.09 -6.05
N THR A 43 20.85 -5.88 -5.94
CA THR A 43 21.15 -4.94 -4.86
C THR A 43 19.89 -4.63 -4.03
N ARG A 44 19.06 -3.69 -4.49
CA ARG A 44 17.86 -3.23 -3.77
C ARG A 44 16.82 -4.33 -3.64
N ALA A 45 16.45 -4.98 -4.75
CA ALA A 45 15.45 -6.04 -4.75
C ALA A 45 15.87 -7.23 -3.87
N SER A 46 17.13 -7.66 -3.99
CA SER A 46 17.70 -8.68 -3.10
C SER A 46 17.63 -8.27 -1.63
N THR A 47 17.94 -7.02 -1.29
CA THR A 47 17.84 -6.53 0.10
C THR A 47 16.39 -6.55 0.58
N ILE A 48 15.45 -6.06 -0.22
CA ILE A 48 14.01 -6.07 0.10
C ILE A 48 13.52 -7.51 0.33
N HIS A 49 13.94 -8.46 -0.51
CA HIS A 49 13.55 -9.86 -0.40
C HIS A 49 13.95 -10.48 0.94
N HIS A 50 15.16 -10.19 1.41
CA HIS A 50 15.72 -10.72 2.66
C HIS A 50 15.35 -9.86 3.90
N THR A 51 14.64 -8.75 3.71
CA THR A 51 14.17 -7.88 4.79
C THR A 51 12.63 -7.87 4.82
N TRP A 52 11.96 -6.78 4.52
CA TRP A 52 10.52 -6.68 4.80
C TRP A 52 9.61 -7.52 3.90
N ALA A 53 10.01 -7.85 2.66
CA ALA A 53 9.07 -8.43 1.70
C ALA A 53 8.64 -9.87 2.03
N HIS A 54 9.46 -10.65 2.74
CA HIS A 54 9.10 -12.01 3.12
C HIS A 54 7.97 -12.07 4.16
N ARG A 55 7.58 -10.94 4.75
CA ARG A 55 6.44 -10.82 5.66
C ARG A 55 5.12 -10.49 4.95
N CYS A 56 5.17 -10.20 3.65
CA CYS A 56 3.99 -10.22 2.79
C CYS A 56 3.50 -11.67 2.63
N ASP A 57 2.22 -11.88 2.35
CA ASP A 57 1.69 -13.22 2.09
C ASP A 57 2.16 -13.76 0.73
N LYS A 58 2.33 -12.85 -0.23
CA LYS A 58 3.04 -13.06 -1.49
C LYS A 58 3.80 -11.78 -1.85
N HIS A 59 4.94 -11.89 -2.53
CA HIS A 59 5.62 -10.73 -3.10
C HIS A 59 6.27 -11.06 -4.44
N ILE A 60 6.29 -10.06 -5.33
CA ILE A 60 7.03 -10.12 -6.59
C ILE A 60 7.79 -8.82 -6.84
N PHE A 61 8.84 -8.92 -7.66
CA PHE A 61 9.59 -7.82 -8.21
C PHE A 61 9.18 -7.60 -9.66
N LEU A 62 8.54 -6.46 -9.94
CA LEU A 62 8.08 -6.08 -11.26
C LEU A 62 9.19 -5.35 -12.01
N THR A 63 9.55 -5.86 -13.19
CA THR A 63 10.51 -5.23 -14.10
C THR A 63 10.11 -5.46 -15.56
N ALA A 64 10.68 -4.69 -16.47
CA ALA A 64 10.60 -4.95 -17.92
C ALA A 64 12.00 -5.09 -18.55
N THR A 65 13.02 -5.32 -17.71
CA THR A 65 14.41 -5.45 -18.18
C THR A 65 14.62 -6.79 -18.87
N ASN A 66 15.39 -6.80 -19.97
CA ASN A 66 15.96 -8.03 -20.50
C ASN A 66 16.85 -8.73 -19.44
N LEU A 67 16.39 -9.87 -18.94
CA LEU A 67 17.02 -10.60 -17.83
C LEU A 67 18.26 -11.40 -18.21
N THR A 68 18.73 -11.39 -19.47
CA THR A 68 19.91 -12.18 -19.89
C THR A 68 21.15 -11.90 -19.03
N LYS A 69 21.31 -10.65 -18.55
CA LYS A 69 22.41 -10.23 -17.67
C LYS A 69 22.19 -10.57 -16.18
N TRP A 70 20.99 -11.00 -15.81
CA TRP A 70 20.51 -11.19 -14.43
C TRP A 70 19.96 -12.60 -14.19
N ASN A 71 20.30 -13.55 -15.06
CA ASN A 71 19.78 -14.92 -15.06
C ASN A 71 20.14 -15.74 -13.81
N ASN A 72 21.17 -15.34 -13.05
CA ASN A 72 21.60 -16.02 -11.83
C ASN A 72 20.89 -15.51 -10.56
N ILE A 73 19.92 -14.60 -10.68
CA ILE A 73 19.21 -14.03 -9.54
C ILE A 73 18.00 -14.91 -9.21
N SER A 74 17.98 -15.45 -7.98
CA SER A 74 16.82 -16.15 -7.42
C SER A 74 15.92 -15.15 -6.70
N LEU A 75 15.03 -14.49 -7.44
CA LEU A 75 13.99 -13.60 -6.91
C LEU A 75 12.66 -13.93 -7.58
N PRO A 76 11.51 -13.73 -6.91
CA PRO A 76 10.20 -13.86 -7.53
C PRO A 76 9.96 -12.68 -8.48
N ILE A 77 10.40 -12.80 -9.74
CA ILE A 77 10.35 -11.73 -10.74
C ILE A 77 9.12 -11.91 -11.64
N LEU A 78 8.33 -10.85 -11.77
CA LEU A 78 7.39 -10.68 -12.87
C LEU A 78 8.05 -9.78 -13.92
N ASN A 79 8.46 -10.37 -15.04
CA ASN A 79 9.10 -9.63 -16.13
C ASN A 79 8.11 -9.37 -17.27
N LEU A 80 7.99 -8.11 -17.68
CA LEU A 80 7.23 -7.70 -18.85
C LEU A 80 8.15 -7.57 -20.06
N TYR A 81 7.93 -8.37 -21.09
CA TYR A 81 8.85 -8.45 -22.24
C TYR A 81 8.53 -7.44 -23.35
N ASP A 82 7.29 -6.95 -23.41
CA ASP A 82 6.79 -6.09 -24.49
C ASP A 82 6.71 -4.59 -24.11
N VAL A 83 7.32 -4.21 -22.98
CA VAL A 83 7.31 -2.83 -22.46
C VAL A 83 8.75 -2.37 -22.26
N SER A 84 9.06 -1.11 -22.59
CA SER A 84 10.38 -0.55 -22.34
C SER A 84 10.57 -0.30 -20.85
N ASP A 85 11.73 -0.69 -20.31
CA ASP A 85 12.05 -0.43 -18.91
C ASP A 85 12.55 1.01 -18.68
N ASN A 86 11.67 1.97 -18.95
CA ASN A 86 11.91 3.40 -18.75
C ASN A 86 10.85 4.00 -17.80
N TYR A 87 11.06 5.25 -17.39
CA TYR A 87 10.18 5.95 -16.46
C TYR A 87 8.85 6.35 -17.12
N ILE A 88 8.86 6.72 -18.40
CA ILE A 88 7.69 7.21 -19.14
C ILE A 88 6.61 6.10 -19.24
N GLU A 89 7.04 4.86 -19.41
CA GLU A 89 6.17 3.68 -19.54
C GLU A 89 5.84 3.01 -18.20
N LEU A 90 6.20 3.62 -17.06
CA LEU A 90 5.94 3.04 -15.73
C LEU A 90 4.47 2.70 -15.50
N SER A 91 3.57 3.58 -15.94
CA SER A 91 2.13 3.38 -15.93
C SER A 91 1.69 2.12 -16.66
N ILE A 92 2.27 1.87 -17.84
CA ILE A 92 1.95 0.72 -18.70
C ILE A 92 2.45 -0.55 -18.00
N LYS A 93 3.69 -0.53 -17.49
CA LYS A 93 4.27 -1.66 -16.73
C LYS A 93 3.36 -2.07 -15.57
N VAL A 94 2.88 -1.11 -14.78
CA VAL A 94 2.01 -1.45 -13.64
C VAL A 94 0.67 -1.98 -14.12
N PHE A 95 0.07 -1.41 -15.16
CA PHE A 95 -1.24 -1.87 -15.66
C PHE A 95 -1.18 -3.29 -16.22
N ASP A 96 -0.14 -3.61 -16.98
CA ASP A 96 0.07 -4.96 -17.52
C ASP A 96 0.36 -5.96 -16.40
N ALA A 97 1.17 -5.57 -15.42
CA ALA A 97 1.41 -6.40 -14.24
C ALA A 97 0.12 -6.67 -13.46
N LEU A 98 -0.74 -5.67 -13.27
CA LEU A 98 -2.03 -5.83 -12.60
C LEU A 98 -2.93 -6.84 -13.32
N ASN A 99 -3.00 -6.76 -14.65
CA ASN A 99 -3.74 -7.73 -15.45
C ASN A 99 -3.19 -9.15 -15.28
N LEU A 100 -1.87 -9.32 -15.38
CA LEU A 100 -1.23 -10.63 -15.24
C LEU A 100 -1.41 -11.22 -13.84
N ILE A 101 -1.18 -10.42 -12.79
CA ILE A 101 -1.34 -10.84 -11.40
C ILE A 101 -2.75 -11.38 -11.18
N ILE A 102 -3.76 -10.68 -11.67
CA ILE A 102 -5.15 -11.07 -11.46
C ILE A 102 -5.51 -12.30 -12.28
N GLN A 103 -5.07 -12.39 -13.52
CA GLN A 103 -5.29 -13.57 -14.36
C GLN A 103 -4.64 -14.83 -13.80
N GLN A 104 -3.48 -14.69 -13.15
CA GLN A 104 -2.73 -15.80 -12.56
C GLN A 104 -3.20 -16.15 -11.13
N SER A 105 -3.95 -15.25 -10.48
CA SER A 105 -4.41 -15.44 -9.11
C SER A 105 -5.70 -16.25 -9.06
N GLN A 106 -5.76 -17.20 -8.13
CA GLN A 106 -6.99 -17.89 -7.78
C GLN A 106 -7.90 -16.99 -6.95
N PRO A 107 -9.22 -17.27 -6.92
CA PRO A 107 -10.11 -16.68 -5.93
C PRO A 107 -9.49 -16.84 -4.54
N TYR A 108 -9.45 -15.75 -3.77
CA TYR A 108 -8.86 -15.74 -2.43
C TYR A 108 -7.33 -15.89 -2.39
N ASP A 109 -6.57 -15.53 -3.42
CA ASP A 109 -5.10 -15.53 -3.30
C ASP A 109 -4.55 -14.35 -2.48
N PHE A 110 -5.27 -13.23 -2.46
CA PHE A 110 -4.96 -12.04 -1.67
C PHE A 110 -6.22 -11.20 -1.48
N ASP A 111 -6.23 -10.35 -0.45
CA ASP A 111 -7.33 -9.42 -0.16
C ASP A 111 -6.96 -7.99 -0.56
N TRP A 112 -5.66 -7.69 -0.49
CA TRP A 112 -5.07 -6.40 -0.81
C TRP A 112 -3.81 -6.57 -1.66
N LEU A 113 -3.70 -5.73 -2.68
CA LEU A 113 -2.48 -5.58 -3.45
C LEU A 113 -1.77 -4.33 -2.96
N PHE A 114 -0.49 -4.45 -2.60
CA PHE A 114 0.33 -3.32 -2.17
C PHE A 114 1.44 -3.07 -3.19
N ILE A 115 1.51 -1.87 -3.76
CA ILE A 115 2.48 -1.51 -4.80
C ILE A 115 3.41 -0.43 -4.27
N THR A 116 4.72 -0.57 -4.46
CA THR A 116 5.73 0.39 -3.95
C THR A 116 7.02 0.36 -4.78
N ASP A 117 7.90 1.34 -4.57
CA ASP A 117 9.22 1.43 -5.21
C ASP A 117 10.31 0.59 -4.48
N ASP A 118 11.38 0.23 -5.20
CA ASP A 118 12.51 -0.58 -4.69
C ASP A 118 13.46 0.12 -3.69
N ASP A 119 13.16 1.35 -3.31
CA ASP A 119 13.80 2.11 -2.23
C ASP A 119 12.79 2.52 -1.15
N THR A 120 11.79 1.67 -0.90
CA THR A 120 10.85 1.83 0.21
C THR A 120 11.05 0.72 1.23
N TYR A 121 11.09 1.07 2.52
CA TYR A 121 10.99 0.09 3.61
C TYR A 121 9.57 0.06 4.15
N VAL A 122 9.05 -1.14 4.41
CA VAL A 122 7.65 -1.36 4.81
C VAL A 122 7.61 -2.15 6.11
N ILE A 123 6.85 -1.66 7.09
CA ILE A 123 6.52 -2.40 8.31
C ILE A 123 5.19 -3.13 8.05
N ILE A 124 5.29 -4.37 7.54
CA ILE A 124 4.14 -5.14 7.05
C ILE A 124 3.10 -5.40 8.15
N GLU A 125 3.51 -5.51 9.41
CA GLU A 125 2.60 -5.67 10.54
C GLU A 125 1.70 -4.45 10.71
N HIS A 126 2.24 -3.24 10.59
CA HIS A 126 1.46 -2.01 10.66
C HIS A 126 0.56 -1.85 9.41
N LEU A 127 1.07 -2.21 8.22
CA LEU A 127 0.24 -2.26 7.02
C LEU A 127 -0.97 -3.16 7.26
N ARG A 128 -0.73 -4.36 7.78
CA ARG A 128 -1.78 -5.36 8.03
C ARG A 128 -2.81 -4.92 9.07
N GLN A 129 -2.41 -4.14 10.06
CA GLN A 129 -3.32 -3.54 11.05
C GLN A 129 -4.23 -2.48 10.44
N LEU A 130 -3.74 -1.72 9.44
CA LEU A 130 -4.55 -0.74 8.71
C LEU A 130 -5.61 -1.41 7.83
N LEU A 131 -5.29 -2.55 7.23
CA LEU A 131 -6.13 -3.20 6.24
C LEU A 131 -7.26 -4.01 6.90
N TYR A 132 -8.46 -3.93 6.31
CA TYR A 132 -9.63 -4.65 6.80
C TYR A 132 -10.52 -5.13 5.65
N TYR A 133 -11.36 -6.12 5.93
CA TYR A 133 -12.35 -6.60 4.96
C TYR A 133 -13.39 -5.51 4.68
N SER A 134 -13.60 -5.20 3.41
CA SER A 134 -14.58 -4.22 2.99
C SER A 134 -15.21 -4.61 1.66
N ILE A 135 -16.54 -4.51 1.58
CA ILE A 135 -17.29 -4.61 0.32
C ILE A 135 -17.22 -3.31 -0.51
N LYS A 136 -16.67 -2.23 0.05
CA LYS A 136 -16.45 -0.96 -0.66
C LYS A 136 -15.09 -0.99 -1.36
N PRO A 137 -14.96 -0.40 -2.55
CA PRO A 137 -13.65 -0.26 -3.19
C PRO A 137 -12.82 0.79 -2.45
N LEU A 138 -11.64 0.39 -1.98
CA LEU A 138 -10.78 1.23 -1.16
C LEU A 138 -9.34 1.17 -1.66
N ALA A 139 -8.66 2.31 -1.55
CA ALA A 139 -7.22 2.38 -1.66
C ALA A 139 -6.63 3.21 -0.51
N PHE A 140 -5.50 2.77 0.05
CA PHE A 140 -4.78 3.44 1.13
C PHE A 140 -3.38 3.82 0.68
N GLY A 141 -2.85 4.92 1.20
CA GLY A 141 -1.46 5.33 0.96
C GLY A 141 -1.22 6.75 1.49
N HIS A 142 -0.14 7.39 1.07
CA HIS A 142 0.04 8.82 1.33
C HIS A 142 -0.79 9.63 0.34
N LEU A 143 -1.87 10.28 0.80
CA LEU A 143 -2.71 11.11 -0.07
C LEU A 143 -2.14 12.52 -0.23
N PHE A 144 -1.59 12.79 -1.40
CA PHE A 144 -1.24 14.14 -1.84
C PHE A 144 -2.47 14.91 -2.28
N VAL A 145 -2.57 16.16 -1.86
CA VAL A 145 -3.58 17.14 -2.31
C VAL A 145 -2.83 18.39 -2.78
N PRO A 146 -2.47 18.46 -4.07
CA PRO A 146 -1.69 19.56 -4.61
C PRO A 146 -2.35 20.94 -4.40
N LYS A 147 -1.60 21.91 -3.89
CA LYS A 147 -2.08 23.29 -3.66
C LYS A 147 -2.49 24.04 -4.93
N ASN A 148 -2.01 23.59 -6.09
CA ASN A 148 -2.36 24.15 -7.39
C ASN A 148 -3.74 23.70 -7.90
N GLY A 149 -4.49 22.92 -7.10
CA GLY A 149 -5.83 22.44 -7.46
C GLY A 149 -5.84 21.21 -8.37
N ALA A 150 -4.67 20.61 -8.67
CA ALA A 150 -4.63 19.34 -9.38
C ALA A 150 -5.30 18.23 -8.54
N PRO A 151 -5.90 17.19 -9.20
CA PRO A 151 -6.52 16.09 -8.48
C PRO A 151 -5.58 15.42 -7.48
N SER A 152 -6.12 15.05 -6.32
CA SER A 152 -5.41 14.31 -5.29
C SER A 152 -4.98 12.93 -5.80
N HIS A 153 -3.83 12.45 -5.34
CA HIS A 153 -3.32 11.13 -5.71
C HIS A 153 -2.56 10.49 -4.55
N LEU A 154 -2.46 9.17 -4.54
CA LEU A 154 -1.61 8.44 -3.62
C LEU A 154 -0.15 8.53 -4.10
N SER A 155 0.82 8.59 -3.19
CA SER A 155 2.24 8.58 -3.54
C SER A 155 2.67 7.21 -4.07
N GLY A 156 3.29 7.16 -5.26
CA GLY A 156 3.87 5.94 -5.81
C GLY A 156 5.08 5.42 -5.03
N GLY A 157 5.94 6.34 -4.58
CA GLY A 157 7.15 6.02 -3.83
C GLY A 157 6.85 5.45 -2.44
N ALA A 158 6.06 6.15 -1.63
CA ALA A 158 5.64 5.64 -0.31
C ALA A 158 4.80 4.35 -0.40
N GLY A 159 4.31 4.05 -1.59
CA GLY A 159 3.46 2.91 -1.90
C GLY A 159 1.98 3.14 -1.54
N TYR A 160 1.15 2.28 -2.12
CA TYR A 160 -0.29 2.31 -1.93
C TYR A 160 -0.89 0.90 -1.98
N ALA A 161 -1.93 0.67 -1.16
CA ALA A 161 -2.67 -0.58 -1.09
C ALA A 161 -4.04 -0.44 -1.74
N ILE A 162 -4.44 -1.40 -2.59
CA ILE A 162 -5.73 -1.43 -3.28
C ILE A 162 -6.42 -2.75 -2.95
N ASN A 163 -7.68 -2.70 -2.49
CA ASN A 163 -8.41 -3.93 -2.22
C ASN A 163 -8.92 -4.61 -3.50
N THR A 164 -9.20 -5.91 -3.41
CA THR A 164 -9.72 -6.69 -4.53
C THR A 164 -11.00 -6.14 -5.14
N ILE A 165 -11.89 -5.52 -4.34
CA ILE A 165 -13.11 -4.86 -4.84
C ILE A 165 -12.77 -3.68 -5.77
N ALA A 166 -11.79 -2.86 -5.43
CA ALA A 166 -11.33 -1.78 -6.29
C ALA A 166 -10.64 -2.31 -7.56
N LEU A 167 -9.80 -3.35 -7.44
CA LEU A 167 -9.16 -3.99 -8.59
C LEU A 167 -10.19 -4.58 -9.57
N GLN A 168 -11.20 -5.29 -9.08
CA GLN A 168 -12.28 -5.85 -9.91
C GLN A 168 -13.05 -4.78 -10.70
N ARG A 169 -13.17 -3.56 -10.15
CA ARG A 169 -13.74 -2.41 -10.88
C ARG A 169 -12.76 -1.83 -11.89
N MET A 170 -11.49 -1.74 -11.52
CA MET A 170 -10.46 -1.08 -12.31
C MET A 170 -10.06 -1.85 -13.56
N LEU A 171 -9.82 -3.16 -13.44
CA LEU A 171 -9.23 -3.97 -14.51
C LEU A 171 -10.04 -3.96 -15.83
N PRO A 172 -11.38 -4.14 -15.82
CA PRO A 172 -12.18 -4.09 -17.05
C PRO A 172 -12.17 -2.70 -17.72
N ASN A 173 -11.75 -1.67 -16.98
CA ASN A 173 -11.77 -0.28 -17.40
C ASN A 173 -10.39 0.26 -17.83
N LEU A 174 -9.31 -0.52 -17.62
CA LEU A 174 -7.93 -0.09 -17.91
C LEU A 174 -7.71 0.34 -19.37
N GLN A 175 -8.40 -0.33 -20.30
CA GLN A 175 -8.26 -0.09 -21.75
C GLN A 175 -9.40 0.76 -22.34
N THR A 176 -10.40 1.14 -21.53
CA THR A 176 -11.61 1.83 -22.03
C THR A 176 -11.76 3.21 -21.41
N SER A 177 -12.12 3.29 -20.13
CA SER A 177 -12.40 4.55 -19.44
C SER A 177 -11.20 5.11 -18.70
N CYS A 178 -10.21 4.29 -18.32
CA CYS A 178 -9.01 4.81 -17.66
C CYS A 178 -8.07 5.61 -18.57
N PRO A 179 -7.83 5.28 -19.86
CA PRO A 179 -6.86 5.98 -20.70
C PRO A 179 -7.05 7.51 -20.80
N GLN A 180 -8.27 8.02 -20.60
CA GLN A 180 -8.53 9.47 -20.56
C GLN A 180 -7.79 10.20 -19.42
N TRP A 181 -7.36 9.46 -18.39
CA TRP A 181 -6.65 9.97 -17.22
C TRP A 181 -5.14 9.73 -17.28
N TYR A 182 -4.65 9.16 -18.38
CA TYR A 182 -3.25 8.80 -18.55
C TYR A 182 -2.35 10.04 -18.44
N VAL A 183 -1.28 9.87 -17.69
CA VAL A 183 -0.20 10.86 -17.63
C VAL A 183 1.15 10.15 -17.75
N PRO A 184 1.93 10.46 -18.80
CA PRO A 184 3.22 9.82 -19.03
C PRO A 184 4.16 9.94 -17.82
N GLY A 185 4.73 8.81 -17.40
CA GLY A 185 5.66 8.73 -16.26
C GLY A 185 5.09 9.08 -14.89
N MET A 186 3.80 9.36 -14.75
CA MET A 186 3.17 9.62 -13.46
C MET A 186 2.16 8.52 -13.15
N GLU A 187 2.69 7.33 -12.90
CA GLU A 187 1.93 6.09 -12.66
C GLU A 187 0.97 6.22 -11.48
N ASP A 188 1.43 6.81 -10.39
CA ASP A 188 0.67 7.01 -9.17
C ASP A 188 -0.48 8.01 -9.36
N VAL A 189 -0.24 9.10 -10.09
CA VAL A 189 -1.28 10.06 -10.53
C VAL A 189 -2.29 9.36 -11.44
N TYR A 190 -1.81 8.55 -12.39
CA TYR A 190 -2.68 7.89 -13.35
C TYR A 190 -3.60 6.86 -12.66
N ILE A 191 -3.05 5.99 -11.83
CA ILE A 191 -3.81 5.01 -11.04
C ILE A 191 -4.81 5.72 -10.15
N SER A 192 -4.38 6.74 -9.42
CA SER A 192 -5.26 7.47 -8.51
C SER A 192 -6.45 8.09 -9.24
N ARG A 193 -6.23 8.71 -10.40
CA ARG A 193 -7.30 9.30 -11.22
C ARG A 193 -8.25 8.25 -11.78
N CYS A 194 -7.73 7.13 -12.29
CA CYS A 194 -8.53 6.00 -12.76
C CYS A 194 -9.38 5.41 -11.62
N LEU A 195 -8.81 5.22 -10.42
CA LEU A 195 -9.52 4.78 -9.23
C LEU A 195 -10.64 5.77 -8.83
N GLN A 196 -10.35 7.07 -8.78
CA GLN A 196 -11.36 8.09 -8.47
C GLN A 196 -12.49 8.12 -9.50
N HIS A 197 -12.16 8.03 -10.80
CA HIS A 197 -13.14 7.96 -11.88
C HIS A 197 -14.11 6.78 -11.70
N LEU A 198 -13.62 5.67 -11.17
CA LEU A 198 -14.40 4.45 -10.90
C LEU A 198 -15.03 4.42 -9.50
N ASN A 199 -15.10 5.58 -8.84
CA ASN A 199 -15.67 5.77 -7.51
C ASN A 199 -14.98 4.90 -6.44
N VAL A 200 -13.68 4.68 -6.57
CA VAL A 200 -12.84 4.09 -5.51
C VAL A 200 -12.46 5.20 -4.52
N SER A 201 -12.60 4.93 -3.23
CA SER A 201 -12.22 5.89 -2.19
C SER A 201 -10.71 5.83 -1.94
N LEU A 202 -10.01 6.93 -2.19
CA LEU A 202 -8.61 7.10 -1.79
C LEU A 202 -8.55 7.59 -0.34
N ASN A 203 -7.75 6.93 0.50
CA ASN A 203 -7.62 7.25 1.91
C ASN A 203 -6.13 7.46 2.27
N GLY A 204 -5.85 8.58 2.94
CA GLY A 204 -4.50 9.01 3.30
C GLY A 204 -3.85 8.26 4.49
N ALA A 205 -4.55 7.29 5.09
CA ALA A 205 -4.11 6.48 6.23
C ALA A 205 -3.47 7.34 7.34
N ILE A 206 -4.34 8.06 8.05
CA ILE A 206 -3.95 9.02 9.09
C ILE A 206 -4.09 8.38 10.46
N ASP A 207 -3.01 8.42 11.24
CA ASP A 207 -2.97 8.05 12.65
C ASP A 207 -2.85 9.32 13.50
N GLY A 208 -3.98 9.74 14.07
CA GLY A 208 -4.10 11.03 14.78
C GLY A 208 -3.84 12.21 13.86
N TYR A 209 -2.65 12.81 13.98
CA TYR A 209 -2.19 13.94 13.15
C TYR A 209 -1.06 13.58 12.19
N HIS A 210 -0.70 12.30 12.11
CA HIS A 210 0.44 11.81 11.34
C HIS A 210 -0.04 10.95 10.17
N HIS A 211 0.73 10.97 9.09
CA HIS A 211 0.58 9.95 8.05
C HIS A 211 1.04 8.59 8.59
N GLN A 212 0.67 7.51 7.93
CA GLN A 212 1.34 6.22 8.12
C GLN A 212 2.25 5.88 6.93
N PHE A 213 2.03 6.49 5.77
CA PHE A 213 2.88 6.34 4.59
C PHE A 213 3.71 7.62 4.40
N TYR A 214 5.03 7.49 4.37
CA TYR A 214 5.94 8.63 4.27
C TYR A 214 6.70 8.61 2.94
N PRO A 215 6.47 9.58 2.03
CA PRO A 215 7.21 9.69 0.77
C PRO A 215 8.58 10.35 0.95
N LEU A 216 9.07 10.42 2.20
CA LEU A 216 10.35 11.00 2.60
C LEU A 216 11.07 10.04 3.57
N GLU A 217 12.40 10.09 3.55
CA GLU A 217 13.24 9.29 4.44
C GLU A 217 12.94 9.69 5.88
N PHE A 218 12.98 8.72 6.81
CA PHE A 218 12.77 9.00 8.23
C PHE A 218 13.65 10.14 8.76
N LEU A 219 14.93 10.19 8.37
CA LEU A 219 15.81 11.25 8.84
C LEU A 219 15.43 12.65 8.33
N ASN A 220 14.90 12.76 7.11
CA ASN A 220 14.40 14.04 6.59
C ASN A 220 13.17 14.48 7.37
N MET A 221 12.26 13.55 7.67
CA MET A 221 11.11 13.81 8.53
C MET A 221 11.55 14.23 9.94
N TYR A 222 12.45 13.48 10.56
CA TYR A 222 12.97 13.71 11.91
C TYR A 222 13.67 15.07 12.04
N LYS A 223 14.53 15.41 11.07
CA LYS A 223 15.27 16.68 11.06
C LYS A 223 14.43 17.86 10.59
N MET A 224 13.23 17.62 10.07
CA MET A 224 12.43 18.61 9.35
C MET A 224 13.15 19.19 8.11
N ASP A 225 13.97 18.38 7.46
CA ASP A 225 14.58 18.70 6.17
C ASP A 225 13.60 18.34 5.04
N ILE A 226 12.49 19.09 5.00
CA ILE A 226 11.35 18.81 4.14
C ILE A 226 11.48 19.60 2.83
N PRO A 227 11.54 18.94 1.67
CA PRO A 227 11.64 19.64 0.40
C PRO A 227 10.35 20.41 0.09
N LYS A 228 10.51 21.52 -0.66
CA LYS A 228 9.39 22.39 -1.05
C LYS A 228 8.24 21.63 -1.73
N TRP A 229 8.57 20.70 -2.64
CA TRP A 229 7.55 19.92 -3.35
C TRP A 229 6.65 19.14 -2.39
N PHE A 230 7.20 18.58 -1.30
CA PHE A 230 6.39 17.85 -0.33
C PHE A 230 5.41 18.80 0.37
N SER A 231 5.88 19.99 0.76
CA SER A 231 5.02 21.01 1.35
C SER A 231 3.94 21.54 0.40
N ASP A 232 4.15 21.46 -0.91
CA ASP A 232 3.17 21.90 -1.91
C ASP A 232 2.06 20.87 -2.15
N TYR A 233 2.28 19.62 -1.75
CA TYR A 233 1.39 18.48 -1.97
C TYR A 233 0.80 17.92 -0.68
N ASN A 234 1.47 18.12 0.46
CA ASN A 234 1.03 17.64 1.77
C ASN A 234 0.01 18.58 2.41
N THR A 235 -0.98 17.99 3.07
CA THR A 235 -2.03 18.71 3.81
C THR A 235 -1.85 18.70 5.32
N LEU A 236 -1.16 17.68 5.86
CA LEU A 236 -0.92 17.60 7.29
C LEU A 236 0.31 18.42 7.69
N LYS A 237 0.30 18.91 8.92
CA LYS A 237 1.46 19.57 9.50
C LYS A 237 2.52 18.51 9.84
N SER A 238 3.76 18.74 9.43
CA SER A 238 4.92 17.95 9.87
C SER A 238 5.49 18.51 11.18
N TYR A 239 6.07 17.62 11.99
CA TYR A 239 6.68 17.95 13.28
C TYR A 239 8.14 17.47 13.32
N GLN A 240 8.94 18.06 14.20
CA GLN A 240 10.36 17.71 14.35
C GLN A 240 10.59 16.58 15.36
N GLY A 241 11.72 15.90 15.23
CA GLY A 241 12.16 14.86 16.14
C GLY A 241 11.28 13.63 16.04
N PHE A 242 11.15 12.88 17.14
CA PHE A 242 10.33 11.67 17.18
C PHE A 242 8.82 11.95 17.04
N ASN A 243 8.39 13.21 17.15
CA ASN A 243 7.01 13.59 16.87
C ASN A 243 6.73 13.74 15.36
N CYS A 244 7.73 13.61 14.48
CA CYS A 244 7.50 13.70 13.03
C CYS A 244 6.52 12.68 12.49
N CYS A 245 6.45 11.54 13.18
CA CYS A 245 6.07 10.30 12.57
C CYS A 245 5.23 9.45 13.53
N SER A 246 4.23 8.76 12.99
CA SER A 246 3.36 7.85 13.74
C SER A 246 4.15 6.68 14.33
N SER A 247 3.80 6.24 15.53
CA SER A 247 4.29 4.97 16.07
C SER A 247 3.81 3.76 15.27
N GLN A 248 2.73 3.92 14.50
CA GLN A 248 2.17 2.98 13.53
C GLN A 248 2.58 3.33 12.09
N SER A 249 3.76 3.93 11.90
CA SER A 249 4.30 4.19 10.56
C SER A 249 4.40 2.90 9.75
N ILE A 250 3.94 2.94 8.51
CA ILE A 250 3.88 1.80 7.60
C ILE A 250 5.04 1.84 6.61
N THR A 251 5.31 2.98 5.97
CA THR A 251 6.40 3.10 4.99
C THR A 251 7.26 4.34 5.18
N PHE A 252 8.53 4.22 4.80
CA PHE A 252 9.44 5.34 4.57
C PHE A 252 10.15 5.15 3.23
N HIS A 253 10.41 6.25 2.53
CA HIS A 253 11.02 6.30 1.20
C HIS A 253 11.84 7.58 1.07
N TYR A 254 13.12 7.66 0.72
CA TYR A 254 13.95 6.76 -0.06
C TYR A 254 14.94 6.05 0.87
N MET A 255 14.71 4.78 1.16
CA MET A 255 15.52 4.00 2.08
C MET A 255 16.68 3.33 1.34
N THR A 256 17.90 3.52 1.84
CA THR A 256 19.07 2.80 1.32
C THR A 256 19.06 1.36 1.81
N ARG A 257 19.84 0.48 1.16
CA ARG A 257 19.98 -0.92 1.58
C ARG A 257 20.52 -1.03 3.00
N GLU A 258 21.46 -0.16 3.34
CA GLU A 258 22.10 -0.08 4.65
C GLU A 258 21.05 0.26 5.73
N TRP A 259 20.16 1.22 5.44
CA TRP A 259 19.05 1.51 6.33
C TRP A 259 18.01 0.38 6.42
N MET A 260 17.66 -0.25 5.31
CA MET A 260 16.73 -1.39 5.33
C MET A 260 17.27 -2.52 6.22
N ASN A 261 18.56 -2.85 6.08
CA ASN A 261 19.22 -3.86 6.91
C ASN A 261 19.35 -3.42 8.37
N PHE A 262 19.61 -2.14 8.63
CA PHE A 262 19.67 -1.62 9.99
C PHE A 262 18.31 -1.74 10.69
N ILE A 263 17.22 -1.35 10.03
CA ILE A 263 15.87 -1.48 10.58
C ILE A 263 15.53 -2.96 10.79
N GLU A 264 15.88 -3.82 9.83
CA GLU A 264 15.68 -5.26 9.96
C GLU A 264 16.38 -5.82 11.20
N TRP A 265 17.66 -5.49 11.36
CA TRP A 265 18.44 -5.91 12.51
C TRP A 265 17.84 -5.37 13.81
N ALA A 266 17.63 -4.06 13.91
CA ALA A 266 17.18 -3.39 15.12
C ALA A 266 15.77 -3.82 15.57
N ARG A 267 14.89 -4.17 14.63
CA ARG A 267 13.48 -4.48 14.93
C ARG A 267 13.17 -5.97 15.01
N TYR A 268 13.89 -6.82 14.29
CA TYR A 268 13.52 -8.23 14.13
C TYR A 268 14.64 -9.22 14.48
N LEU A 269 15.91 -8.84 14.36
CA LEU A 269 17.03 -9.76 14.60
C LEU A 269 17.76 -9.51 15.91
N HIS A 270 17.71 -8.28 16.45
CA HIS A 270 18.43 -7.90 17.66
C HIS A 270 17.80 -8.46 18.95
N ASP A 271 16.49 -8.66 18.97
CA ASP A 271 15.74 -9.12 20.15
C ASP A 271 15.69 -10.66 20.31
N ASN A 272 16.53 -11.41 19.59
CA ASN A 272 16.60 -12.87 19.69
C ASN A 272 17.70 -13.38 20.67
N GLU A 273 18.12 -12.56 21.63
CA GLU A 273 18.96 -12.97 22.78
C GLU A 273 18.18 -12.97 24.10
#